data_AF-A0A0U2X934-F1
#
_entry.id   AF-A0A0U2X934-F1
#
_cell.length_a   1.000
_cell.length_b   1.000
_cell.length_c   1.000
_cell.angle_alpha   90.00
_cell.angle_beta   90.00
_cell.angle_gamma   90.00
#
_symmetry.space_group_name_H-M   'P 1'
#
loop_
_entity.id
_entity.type
_entity.pdbx_description
1 polymer ?
#
loop_
_entity_poly.entity_id
_entity_poly.type
_entity_poly.pdbx_seq_one_letter_code
_entity_poly.pdbx_strand_id
1 'polypeptide(L)'
;MGKEKFQIMTKATEKENLIYSDSSCIVYCNVADFRDDIFWTVILWTENKKNTQQIKITNEQVLEVYKRINYLTVKELSKQVYVSRLGFIEEAPQSLDVPLLDWK
;
A
#
# COMPACT_ATOMS: atom_id res chain seq x y z
N MET A 1 -15.91 11.36 -13.70
CA MET A 1 -14.43 11.41 -13.55
C MET A 1 -14.12 11.58 -12.07
N GLY A 2 -13.95 10.47 -11.36
CA GLY A 2 -13.70 10.50 -9.92
C GLY A 2 -12.27 10.95 -9.63
N LYS A 3 -12.10 11.90 -8.71
CA LYS A 3 -10.80 12.31 -8.18
C LYS A 3 -10.10 11.06 -7.64
N GLU A 4 -8.88 10.79 -8.11
CA GLU A 4 -8.08 9.65 -7.66
C GLU A 4 -7.87 9.75 -6.14
N LYS A 5 -8.48 8.81 -5.40
CA LYS A 5 -8.44 8.76 -3.92
C LYS A 5 -7.16 8.12 -3.38
N PHE A 6 -6.36 7.51 -4.26
CA PHE A 6 -5.19 6.72 -3.92
C PHE A 6 -4.03 7.07 -4.84
N GLN A 7 -2.83 6.84 -4.34
CA GLN A 7 -1.62 6.95 -5.14
C GLN A 7 -0.75 5.74 -4.87
N ILE A 8 -0.25 5.13 -5.95
CA ILE A 8 0.86 4.20 -5.89
C ILE A 8 2.12 4.82 -6.49
N MET A 9 3.23 4.69 -5.78
CA MET A 9 4.52 5.19 -6.26
C MET A 9 5.33 4.05 -6.88
N THR A 10 6.01 4.37 -7.97
CA THR A 10 6.75 3.40 -8.81
C THR A 10 8.26 3.54 -8.70
N LYS A 11 8.74 4.41 -7.79
CA LYS A 11 10.16 4.66 -7.57
C LYS A 11 10.43 5.04 -6.12
N ALA A 12 11.62 4.70 -5.63
CA ALA A 12 12.13 5.27 -4.40
C ALA A 12 12.26 6.79 -4.54
N THR A 13 11.83 7.53 -3.52
CA THR A 13 12.04 8.98 -3.42
C THR A 13 13.00 9.28 -2.28
N GLU A 14 13.53 10.51 -2.21
CA GLU A 14 14.38 10.97 -1.08
C GLU A 14 13.70 10.78 0.28
N LYS A 15 12.36 10.85 0.31
CA LYS A 15 11.55 10.32 1.40
C LYS A 15 11.29 8.83 1.13
N GLU A 16 12.19 8.01 1.64
CA GLU A 16 12.14 6.56 1.77
C GLU A 16 10.79 5.93 1.38
N ASN A 17 10.72 5.25 0.24
CA ASN A 17 9.75 4.20 -0.07
C ASN A 17 8.25 4.41 0.29
N LEU A 18 7.68 5.59 0.02
CA LEU A 18 6.22 5.73 -0.08
C LEU A 18 5.72 4.72 -1.13
N ILE A 19 4.80 3.80 -0.80
CA ILE A 19 4.15 2.95 -1.82
C ILE A 19 2.68 3.27 -1.95
N TYR A 20 1.98 3.51 -0.85
CA TYR A 20 0.53 3.72 -0.88
C TYR A 20 0.15 4.93 -0.05
N SER A 21 -0.84 5.68 -0.52
CA SER A 21 -1.53 6.65 0.32
C SER A 21 -3.01 6.74 -0.03
N ASP A 22 -3.83 7.05 0.97
CA ASP A 22 -5.24 7.41 0.80
C ASP A 22 -5.56 8.70 1.55
N SER A 23 -6.84 9.04 1.71
CA SER A 23 -7.22 10.27 2.44
C SER A 23 -6.94 10.23 3.94
N SER A 24 -6.77 9.05 4.53
CA SER A 24 -6.55 8.86 5.97
C SER A 24 -5.08 8.69 6.34
N CYS A 25 -4.29 8.04 5.49
CA CYS A 25 -2.94 7.63 5.85
C CYS A 25 -1.97 7.61 4.67
N ILE A 26 -0.69 7.48 5.04
CA ILE A 26 0.42 7.19 4.16
C ILE A 26 1.07 5.91 4.65
N VAL A 27 1.30 4.96 3.74
CA VAL A 27 1.97 3.70 4.03
C VAL A 27 3.31 3.67 3.29
N TYR A 28 4.34 3.50 4.10
CA TYR A 28 5.73 3.41 3.65
C TYR A 28 6.14 1.96 3.67
N CYS A 29 6.59 1.48 2.53
CA CYS A 29 6.89 0.08 2.31
C CYS A 29 8.20 -0.02 1.54
N ASN A 30 9.12 -0.88 1.96
CA ASN A 30 10.30 -1.16 1.14
C ASN A 30 9.91 -2.01 -0.09
N VAL A 31 10.51 -1.77 -1.25
CA VAL A 31 10.47 -2.68 -2.41
C VAL A 31 11.90 -3.07 -2.74
N ALA A 32 12.15 -4.37 -2.90
CA ALA A 32 13.49 -4.86 -3.23
C ALA A 32 14.01 -4.26 -4.56
N ASP A 33 13.20 -4.32 -5.62
CA ASP A 33 13.48 -3.66 -6.92
C ASP A 33 12.15 -3.28 -7.60
N PHE A 34 12.01 -2.01 -7.98
CA PHE A 34 10.81 -1.51 -8.68
C PHE A 34 10.77 -1.92 -10.16
N ARG A 35 11.87 -2.44 -10.71
CA ARG A 35 11.95 -2.89 -12.11
C ARG A 35 11.38 -4.31 -12.27
N ASP A 36 11.43 -5.12 -11.23
CA ASP A 36 10.95 -6.50 -11.25
C ASP A 36 9.44 -6.58 -11.49
N ASP A 37 8.99 -7.64 -12.16
CA ASP A 37 7.57 -7.92 -12.40
C ASP A 37 6.82 -8.24 -11.10
N ILE A 38 7.56 -8.61 -10.05
CA ILE A 38 7.06 -8.91 -8.72
C ILE A 38 7.64 -7.89 -7.74
N PHE A 39 6.76 -7.12 -7.13
CA PHE A 39 7.11 -6.23 -6.02
C PHE A 39 7.19 -7.03 -4.73
N TRP A 40 8.42 -7.43 -4.40
CA TRP A 40 8.70 -7.95 -3.07
C TRP A 40 8.74 -6.80 -2.07
N THR A 41 7.74 -6.75 -1.19
CA THR A 41 7.53 -5.59 -0.33
C THR A 41 7.25 -5.91 1.13
N VAL A 42 7.62 -4.99 2.01
CA VAL A 42 7.33 -5.03 3.45
C VAL A 42 6.93 -3.64 3.93
N ILE A 43 5.88 -3.55 4.76
CA ILE A 43 5.49 -2.29 5.39
C ILE A 43 6.54 -1.93 6.43
N LEU A 44 7.10 -0.73 6.32
CA LEU A 44 8.04 -0.18 7.29
C LEU A 44 7.28 0.52 8.41
N TRP A 45 6.38 1.44 8.05
CA TRP A 45 5.53 2.15 8.99
C TRP A 45 4.33 2.82 8.29
N THR A 46 3.36 3.28 9.07
CA THR A 46 2.18 4.03 8.61
C THR A 46 2.08 5.38 9.31
N GLU A 47 1.76 6.45 8.59
CA GLU A 47 1.50 7.79 9.14
C GLU A 47 0.05 8.19 8.92
N ASN A 48 -0.53 8.81 9.93
CA ASN A 48 -1.81 9.45 9.81
C ASN A 48 -1.66 10.81 9.13
N LYS A 49 -2.32 11.02 7.97
CA LYS A 49 -2.20 12.26 7.19
C LYS A 49 -2.69 13.49 7.94
N LYS A 50 -3.61 13.34 8.91
CA LYS A 50 -4.21 14.48 9.62
C LYS A 50 -3.23 15.15 10.57
N ASN A 51 -2.38 14.36 11.24
CA ASN A 51 -1.52 14.85 12.31
C ASN A 51 -0.04 14.46 12.13
N THR A 52 0.31 13.85 10.99
CA THR A 52 1.66 13.40 10.62
C THR A 52 2.33 12.51 11.68
N GLN A 53 1.53 11.80 12.48
CA GLN A 53 2.05 10.88 13.49
C GLN A 53 2.16 9.48 12.90
N GLN A 54 3.27 8.80 13.24
CA GLN A 54 3.40 7.37 13.03
C GLN A 54 2.37 6.63 13.87
N ILE A 55 1.64 5.73 13.24
CA ILE A 55 0.58 4.93 13.86
C ILE A 55 0.84 3.45 13.63
N LYS A 56 0.33 2.63 14.56
CA LYS A 56 0.29 1.18 14.40
C LYS A 56 -1.09 0.78 13.87
N ILE A 57 -1.10 0.05 12.77
CA ILE A 57 -2.30 -0.54 12.18
C ILE A 57 -2.49 -1.99 12.64
N THR A 58 -3.72 -2.48 12.63
CA THR A 58 -4.06 -3.86 13.01
C THR A 58 -3.58 -4.87 11.96
N ASN A 59 -3.53 -6.16 12.32
CA ASN A 59 -3.15 -7.20 11.35
C ASN A 59 -4.11 -7.27 10.15
N GLU A 60 -5.40 -7.04 10.39
CA GLU A 60 -6.43 -6.99 9.35
C GLU A 60 -6.18 -5.81 8.41
N GLN A 61 -5.91 -4.63 8.96
CA GLN A 61 -5.53 -3.44 8.17
C GLN A 61 -4.23 -3.66 7.40
N VAL A 62 -3.24 -4.36 7.97
CA VAL A 62 -2.01 -4.71 7.25
C VAL A 62 -2.29 -5.60 6.04
N LEU A 63 -3.13 -6.63 6.22
CA LEU A 63 -3.52 -7.49 5.11
C LEU A 63 -4.25 -6.69 4.03
N GLU A 64 -5.20 -5.83 4.43
CA GLU A 64 -5.93 -4.96 3.51
C GLU A 64 -5.02 -3.99 2.76
N VAL A 65 -3.99 -3.42 3.42
CA VAL A 65 -2.96 -2.61 2.75
C VAL A 65 -2.30 -3.39 1.63
N TYR A 66 -1.86 -4.63 1.88
CA TYR A 66 -1.23 -5.43 0.84
C TYR A 66 -2.18 -5.77 -0.31
N LYS A 67 -3.44 -6.05 -0.03
CA LYS A 67 -4.48 -6.26 -1.05
C LYS A 67 -4.68 -5.02 -1.90
N ARG A 68 -4.76 -3.84 -1.28
CA ARG A 68 -4.89 -2.55 -1.98
C ARG A 68 -3.67 -2.23 -2.83
N ILE A 69 -2.47 -2.41 -2.30
CA ILE A 69 -1.21 -2.23 -3.05
C ILE A 69 -1.22 -3.19 -4.25
N ASN A 70 -1.47 -4.48 -4.04
CA ASN A 70 -1.48 -5.47 -5.13
C ASN A 70 -2.50 -5.13 -6.21
N TYR A 71 -3.72 -4.76 -5.83
CA TYR A 71 -4.75 -4.38 -6.78
C TYR A 71 -4.31 -3.18 -7.64
N LEU A 72 -3.74 -2.15 -7.01
CA LEU A 72 -3.27 -0.95 -7.71
C LEU A 72 -2.03 -1.26 -8.56
N THR A 73 -1.05 -2.04 -8.09
CA THR A 73 0.12 -2.43 -8.88
C THR A 73 -0.27 -3.27 -10.09
N VAL A 74 -1.19 -4.23 -9.94
CA VAL A 74 -1.64 -5.07 -11.06
C VAL A 74 -2.38 -4.20 -12.07
N LYS A 75 -3.29 -3.35 -11.59
CA LYS A 75 -4.12 -2.49 -12.46
C LYS A 75 -3.31 -1.45 -13.22
N GLU A 76 -2.36 -0.79 -12.56
CA GLU A 76 -1.67 0.37 -13.12
C GLU A 76 -0.30 0.04 -13.73
N LEU A 77 0.34 -1.03 -13.26
CA LEU A 77 1.73 -1.36 -13.62
C LEU A 77 1.87 -2.77 -14.21
N SER A 78 0.82 -3.60 -14.17
CA SER A 78 0.89 -5.03 -14.51
C SER A 78 1.88 -5.82 -13.63
N LYS A 79 2.01 -5.45 -12.35
CA LYS A 79 2.94 -6.07 -11.40
C LYS A 79 2.24 -6.69 -10.21
N GLN A 80 2.73 -7.85 -9.77
CA GLN A 80 2.19 -8.56 -8.61
C GLN A 80 2.95 -8.21 -7.33
N VAL A 81 2.30 -8.35 -6.18
CA VAL A 81 2.93 -8.15 -4.86
C VAL A 81 3.23 -9.49 -4.21
N TYR A 82 4.45 -9.61 -3.68
CA TYR A 82 4.87 -10.72 -2.83
C TYR A 82 5.34 -10.20 -1.47
N VAL A 83 4.91 -10.87 -0.40
CA VAL A 83 5.28 -10.55 0.98
C VAL A 83 5.78 -11.82 1.65
N SER A 84 7.00 -11.83 2.20
CA SER A 84 7.65 -13.07 2.67
C SER A 84 6.81 -13.91 3.64
N ARG A 85 6.00 -13.27 4.48
CA ARG A 85 5.15 -13.94 5.48
C ARG A 85 3.76 -14.32 4.98
N LEU A 86 3.32 -13.78 3.84
CA LEU A 86 1.96 -13.99 3.28
C LEU A 86 1.99 -14.68 1.91
N GLY A 87 3.14 -14.73 1.24
CA GLY A 87 3.26 -15.17 -0.15
C GLY A 87 2.75 -14.13 -1.14
N PHE A 88 2.24 -14.60 -2.27
CA PHE A 88 1.56 -13.76 -3.25
C PHE A 88 0.22 -13.28 -2.70
N ILE A 89 -0.12 -12.04 -3.00
CA ILE A 89 -1.42 -11.47 -2.62
C ILE A 89 -2.42 -11.76 -3.74
N GLU A 90 -3.32 -12.70 -3.51
CA GLU A 90 -4.29 -13.15 -4.52
C GLU A 90 -5.68 -12.54 -4.33
N GLU A 91 -6.02 -12.17 -3.10
CA GLU A 91 -7.32 -11.63 -2.74
C GLU A 91 -7.46 -10.15 -3.13
N ALA A 92 -8.63 -9.78 -3.64
CA ALA A 92 -8.99 -8.40 -3.89
C ALA A 92 -9.16 -7.61 -2.57
N PRO A 93 -8.88 -6.29 -2.57
CA PRO A 93 -9.18 -5.44 -1.41
C PRO A 93 -10.68 -5.44 -1.15
N GLN A 94 -11.08 -5.39 0.12
CA GLN A 94 -12.52 -5.34 0.42
C GLN A 94 -13.14 -4.01 -0.02
N SER A 95 -12.39 -2.91 0.07
CA SER A 95 -12.86 -1.61 -0.39
C SER A 95 -11.72 -0.68 -0.77
N LEU A 96 -11.91 0.02 -1.89
CA LEU A 96 -11.14 1.20 -2.25
C LEU A 96 -11.95 2.49 -2.04
N ASP A 97 -13.12 2.44 -1.39
CA ASP A 97 -13.88 3.67 -1.12
C ASP A 97 -13.78 4.11 0.33
N VAL A 98 -13.49 3.17 1.22
CA VAL A 98 -13.31 3.40 2.66
C VAL A 98 -11.82 3.63 2.95
N PRO A 99 -11.44 4.79 3.51
CA PRO A 99 -10.07 5.05 3.92
C PRO A 99 -9.58 3.99 4.92
N LEU A 100 -8.29 3.62 4.87
CA LEU A 100 -7.74 2.51 5.64
C LEU A 100 -8.01 2.63 7.15
N LEU A 101 -7.85 3.84 7.70
CA LEU A 101 -8.03 4.06 9.15
C LEU A 101 -9.49 4.14 9.59
N ASP A 102 -10.42 4.25 8.63
CA ASP A 102 -11.86 4.24 8.89
C ASP A 102 -12.44 2.82 8.75
N TRP A 103 -11.59 1.84 8.43
CA TRP A 103 -11.93 0.44 8.27
C TRP A 103 -12.05 -0.23 9.65
N LYS A 104 -13.16 -0.93 9.88
CA LYS A 104 -13.55 -1.52 11.17
C LYS A 104 -13.43 -3.03 11.17
#